data_AF-A0A1A8D4P0-F1
#
_entry.id   AF-A0A1A8D4P0-F1
#
_cell.length_a   1.000
_cell.length_b   1.000
_cell.length_c   1.000
_cell.angle_alpha   90.00
_cell.angle_beta   90.00
_cell.angle_gamma   90.00
#
_symmetry.space_group_name_H-M   'P 1'
#
loop_
_entity.id
_entity.type
_entity.pdbx_description
1 polymer ?
#
loop_
_entity_poly.entity_id
_entity_poly.type
_entity_poly.pdbx_seq_one_letter_code
_entity_poly.pdbx_strand_id
1 'polypeptide(L)'
;TCKAASAVLVKTLRFVKNVPCFRELPEDDQLMLIRSGWAPLLVLGLAQDRVDFDTTETVEPSMLQRILTGVPERQSEAVTGQSRAAVGVSVVDIEAIKAFLKKCWSVDISTKEYAYLKGAVLFNPDLEGLRCLHYIQSLRREAHQALNEHVRLIHRDDTTRFAKLLIALSMLRAISPPVVAQLFFRPVIGTVNIEEVLMEMFYGK
;
A
#
# COMPACT_ATOMS: atom_id res chain seq x y z
N THR A 1 2.67 -1.41 15.08
CA THR A 1 2.27 -1.22 13.68
C THR A 1 3.41 -0.81 12.74
N CYS A 2 4.06 0.34 12.91
CA CYS A 2 5.04 0.86 11.92
C CYS A 2 6.19 -0.12 11.62
N LYS A 3 6.78 -0.76 12.65
CA LYS A 3 7.81 -1.80 12.47
C LYS A 3 7.32 -2.99 11.63
N ALA A 4 6.07 -3.42 11.82
CA ALA A 4 5.48 -4.50 11.03
C ALA A 4 5.27 -4.06 9.58
N ALA A 5 4.76 -2.84 9.36
CA ALA A 5 4.62 -2.28 8.02
C ALA A 5 5.98 -2.15 7.29
N SER A 6 7.04 -1.72 7.97
CA SER A 6 8.39 -1.71 7.41
C SER A 6 8.88 -3.12 7.06
N ALA A 7 8.63 -4.11 7.91
CA ALA A 7 8.99 -5.50 7.61
C ALA A 7 8.22 -6.06 6.40
N VAL A 8 6.92 -5.75 6.28
CA VAL A 8 6.10 -6.10 5.11
C VAL A 8 6.63 -5.39 3.87
N LEU A 9 7.03 -4.13 3.95
CA LEU A 9 7.60 -3.40 2.83
C LEU A 9 8.86 -4.09 2.29
N VAL A 10 9.78 -4.48 3.19
CA VAL A 10 10.98 -5.25 2.81
C VAL A 10 10.60 -6.56 2.12
N LYS A 11 9.61 -7.29 2.64
CA LYS A 11 9.12 -8.53 2.00
C LYS A 11 8.52 -8.24 0.61
N THR A 12 7.78 -7.16 0.46
CA THR A 12 7.19 -6.72 -0.82
C THR A 12 8.26 -6.39 -1.84
N LEU A 13 9.26 -5.58 -1.49
CA LEU A 13 10.38 -5.26 -2.39
C LEU A 13 11.18 -6.50 -2.77
N ARG A 14 11.43 -7.41 -1.81
CA ARG A 14 12.07 -8.70 -2.08
C ARG A 14 11.25 -9.57 -3.03
N PHE A 15 9.93 -9.61 -2.87
CA PHE A 15 9.05 -10.30 -3.82
C PHE A 15 9.26 -9.74 -5.22
N VAL A 16 9.11 -8.42 -5.42
CA VAL A 16 9.26 -7.77 -6.73
C VAL A 16 10.64 -8.06 -7.34
N LYS A 17 11.71 -7.90 -6.57
CA LYS A 17 13.10 -8.14 -7.01
C LYS A 17 13.34 -9.59 -7.45
N ASN A 18 12.58 -10.54 -6.92
CA ASN A 18 12.69 -11.95 -7.23
C ASN A 18 11.75 -12.43 -8.34
N VAL A 19 10.89 -11.57 -8.91
CA VAL A 19 10.04 -11.93 -10.06
C VAL A 19 10.89 -11.89 -11.34
N PRO A 20 11.12 -13.04 -12.03
CA PRO A 20 12.02 -13.06 -13.19
C PRO A 20 11.58 -12.14 -14.32
N CYS A 21 10.30 -12.18 -14.71
CA CYS A 21 9.75 -11.33 -15.77
C CYS A 21 9.77 -9.83 -15.44
N PHE A 22 9.83 -9.45 -14.16
CA PHE A 22 10.00 -8.05 -13.77
C PHE A 22 11.43 -7.57 -14.05
N ARG A 23 12.43 -8.44 -13.84
CA ARG A 23 13.85 -8.12 -14.04
C ARG A 23 14.22 -7.92 -15.51
N GLU A 24 13.43 -8.46 -16.43
CA GLU A 24 13.60 -8.30 -17.88
C GLU A 24 13.11 -6.92 -18.37
N LEU A 25 12.39 -6.15 -17.54
CA LEU A 25 11.92 -4.83 -17.91
C LEU A 25 13.06 -3.80 -17.89
N PRO A 26 13.00 -2.76 -18.74
CA PRO A 26 13.89 -1.60 -18.61
C PRO A 26 13.80 -0.98 -17.21
N GLU A 27 14.92 -0.48 -16.68
CA GLU A 27 14.97 0.12 -15.32
C GLU A 27 13.95 1.26 -15.15
N ASP A 28 13.73 2.08 -16.19
CA ASP A 28 12.72 3.14 -16.19
C ASP A 28 11.30 2.58 -15.97
N ASP A 29 10.95 1.47 -16.62
CA ASP A 29 9.66 0.80 -16.44
C ASP A 29 9.57 0.15 -15.05
N GLN A 30 10.65 -0.49 -14.57
CA GLN A 30 10.70 -1.04 -13.21
C GLN A 30 10.45 0.05 -12.16
N LEU A 31 11.09 1.21 -12.31
CA LEU A 31 10.94 2.37 -11.46
C LEU A 31 9.49 2.89 -11.43
N MET A 32 8.86 3.02 -12.60
CA MET A 32 7.47 3.44 -12.71
C MET A 32 6.50 2.46 -12.04
N LEU A 33 6.70 1.15 -12.21
CA LEU A 33 5.88 0.13 -11.59
C LEU A 33 6.06 0.07 -10.06
N ILE A 34 7.28 0.23 -9.54
CA ILE A 34 7.52 0.27 -8.10
C ILE A 34 6.92 1.53 -7.47
N ARG A 35 7.15 2.71 -8.06
CA ARG A 35 6.61 3.99 -7.55
C ARG A 35 5.08 4.01 -7.52
N SER A 36 4.43 3.44 -8.52
CA SER A 36 2.96 3.37 -8.56
C SER A 36 2.39 2.22 -7.71
N GLY A 37 3.12 1.11 -7.60
CA GLY A 37 2.61 -0.14 -7.00
C GLY A 37 2.95 -0.34 -5.52
N TRP A 38 3.90 0.38 -4.93
CA TRP A 38 4.40 0.07 -3.59
C TRP A 38 3.32 0.11 -2.51
N ALA A 39 2.44 1.11 -2.53
CA ALA A 39 1.40 1.29 -1.52
C ALA A 39 0.32 0.19 -1.59
N PRO A 40 -0.33 -0.09 -2.74
CA PRO A 40 -1.29 -1.18 -2.82
C PRO A 40 -0.64 -2.55 -2.55
N LEU A 41 0.60 -2.79 -2.99
CA LEU A 41 1.32 -4.02 -2.69
C LEU A 41 1.64 -4.17 -1.20
N LEU A 42 2.00 -3.08 -0.52
CA LEU A 42 2.22 -3.05 0.92
C LEU A 42 0.93 -3.40 1.66
N VAL A 43 -0.19 -2.73 1.33
CA VAL A 43 -1.47 -2.95 2.02
C VAL A 43 -1.98 -4.38 1.79
N LEU A 44 -1.82 -4.92 0.58
CA LEU A 44 -2.09 -6.33 0.30
C LEU A 44 -1.18 -7.26 1.12
N GLY A 45 0.09 -6.88 1.32
CA GLY A 45 1.03 -7.57 2.21
C GLY A 45 0.64 -7.51 3.69
N LEU A 46 0.15 -6.37 4.18
CA LEU A 46 -0.38 -6.23 5.55
C LEU A 46 -1.55 -7.18 5.77
N ALA A 47 -2.44 -7.29 4.78
CA ALA A 47 -3.55 -8.24 4.82
C ALA A 47 -3.06 -9.68 4.91
N GLN A 48 -2.09 -10.06 4.07
CA GLN A 48 -1.50 -11.40 4.04
C GLN A 48 -0.84 -11.77 5.38
N ASP A 49 -0.08 -10.84 5.97
CA ASP A 49 0.61 -11.04 7.24
C ASP A 49 -0.32 -10.86 8.47
N ARG A 50 -1.62 -10.67 8.24
CA ARG A 50 -2.65 -10.44 9.29
C ARG A 50 -2.27 -9.30 10.24
N VAL A 51 -1.66 -8.24 9.71
CA VAL A 51 -1.28 -7.07 10.51
C VAL A 51 -2.53 -6.23 10.78
N ASP A 52 -3.00 -6.28 12.02
CA ASP A 52 -4.00 -5.34 12.51
C ASP A 52 -3.33 -4.09 13.09
N PHE A 53 -4.02 -2.96 13.01
CA PHE A 53 -3.53 -1.72 13.58
C PHE A 53 -4.65 -0.87 14.13
N ASP A 54 -4.42 -0.30 15.30
CA ASP A 54 -5.22 0.78 15.83
C ASP A 54 -4.45 2.10 15.76
N THR A 55 -5.17 3.12 15.31
CA THR A 55 -4.78 4.51 15.46
C THR A 55 -5.38 4.98 16.77
N THR A 56 -4.55 5.17 17.80
CA THR A 56 -4.96 6.01 18.93
C THR A 56 -5.19 7.40 18.36
N GLU A 57 -6.43 7.89 18.37
CA GLU A 57 -6.72 9.28 18.07
C GLU A 57 -5.94 10.14 19.07
N THR A 58 -4.79 10.68 18.65
CA THR A 58 -4.28 11.87 19.30
C THR A 58 -5.21 12.97 18.87
N VAL A 59 -6.31 13.14 19.60
CA VAL A 59 -7.16 14.32 19.51
C VAL A 59 -6.24 15.47 19.91
N GLU A 60 -5.55 16.07 18.93
CA GLU A 60 -5.06 17.41 19.13
C GLU A 60 -6.31 18.24 19.40
N PRO A 61 -6.43 18.87 20.59
CA PRO A 61 -7.63 19.61 20.91
C PRO A 61 -7.82 20.65 19.81
N SER A 62 -9.03 20.66 19.22
CA SER A 62 -9.36 21.63 18.19
C SER A 62 -9.02 23.04 18.67
N MET A 63 -8.71 23.97 17.78
CA MET A 63 -8.38 25.35 18.20
C MET A 63 -9.46 25.94 19.12
N LEU A 64 -10.74 25.60 18.89
CA LEU A 64 -11.84 25.96 19.78
C LEU A 64 -11.72 25.31 21.15
N GLN A 65 -11.41 24.02 21.22
CA GLN A 65 -11.19 23.33 22.48
C GLN A 65 -10.00 23.91 23.25
N ARG A 66 -8.90 24.29 22.56
CA ARG A 66 -7.75 24.98 23.17
C ARG A 66 -8.11 26.34 23.75
N ILE A 67 -8.92 27.12 23.04
CA ILE A 67 -9.42 28.43 23.49
C ILE A 67 -10.35 28.25 24.70
N LEU A 68 -11.24 27.25 24.66
CA LEU A 68 -12.22 26.98 25.71
C LEU A 68 -11.59 26.38 26.99
N THR A 69 -10.52 25.59 26.87
CA THR A 69 -9.86 24.95 28.03
C THR A 69 -8.75 25.78 28.65
N GLY A 70 -8.46 26.98 28.13
CA GLY A 70 -7.55 27.95 28.75
C GLY A 70 -6.11 27.48 28.95
N VAL A 71 -5.61 26.56 28.12
CA VAL A 71 -4.22 26.07 28.22
C VAL A 71 -3.28 27.22 27.84
N PRO A 72 -2.42 27.71 28.75
CA PRO A 72 -1.61 28.89 28.48
C PRO A 72 -0.54 28.57 27.43
N GLU A 73 -0.34 29.47 26.48
CA GLU A 73 0.81 29.48 25.60
C GLU A 73 2.09 29.59 26.44
N ARG A 74 2.84 28.48 26.57
CA ARG A 74 4.25 28.59 26.96
C ARG A 74 4.98 29.20 25.77
N GLN A 75 5.17 30.51 25.86
CA GLN A 75 6.00 31.31 24.97
C GLN A 75 7.39 30.68 24.83
N SER A 76 7.75 30.30 23.61
CA SER A 76 9.13 30.15 23.18
C SER A 76 9.20 30.58 21.72
N GLU A 77 9.52 31.86 21.59
CA GLU A 77 10.19 32.56 20.49
C GLU A 77 9.77 32.28 19.04
N ALA A 78 9.34 33.36 18.41
CA ALA A 78 9.06 33.47 16.99
C ALA A 78 10.29 33.08 16.14
N VAL A 79 10.14 32.03 15.33
CA VAL A 79 10.86 31.89 14.07
C VAL A 79 9.84 31.67 12.95
N THR A 80 9.92 32.57 11.99
CA THR A 80 9.29 32.58 10.68
C THR A 80 9.08 31.22 10.03
N GLY A 81 7.89 30.99 9.48
CA GLY A 81 7.66 30.03 8.40
C GLY A 81 6.86 28.79 8.79
N GLN A 82 5.60 28.76 8.36
CA GLN A 82 4.82 27.55 8.15
C GLN A 82 4.61 26.68 9.40
N SER A 83 3.72 27.12 10.28
CA SER A 83 2.92 26.17 11.07
C SER A 83 2.00 25.41 10.13
N ARG A 84 2.56 24.47 9.36
CA ARG A 84 1.80 23.41 8.71
C ARG A 84 1.31 22.53 9.85
N ALA A 85 0.11 22.83 10.34
CA ALA A 85 -0.68 21.93 11.16
C ALA A 85 -0.44 20.50 10.66
N ALA A 86 -0.07 19.59 11.54
CA ALA A 86 0.03 18.18 11.21
C ALA A 86 -1.39 17.73 10.83
N VAL A 87 -1.73 17.84 9.54
CA VAL A 87 -3.02 17.40 9.00
C VAL A 87 -3.04 15.90 9.24
N GLY A 88 -3.74 15.45 10.28
CA GLY A 88 -3.90 14.04 10.59
C GLY A 88 -4.47 13.30 9.38
N VAL A 89 -4.20 11.99 9.30
CA VAL A 89 -4.83 11.14 8.28
C VAL A 89 -6.35 11.12 8.52
N SER A 90 -7.14 11.29 7.46
CA SER A 90 -8.61 11.27 7.56
C SER A 90 -9.09 9.92 8.12
N VAL A 91 -10.12 9.97 8.98
CA VAL A 91 -10.78 8.77 9.50
C VAL A 91 -11.30 7.89 8.36
N VAL A 92 -11.83 8.50 7.30
CA VAL A 92 -12.33 7.79 6.10
C VAL A 92 -11.23 6.98 5.42
N ASP A 93 -10.02 7.52 5.33
CA ASP A 93 -8.89 6.81 4.71
C ASP A 93 -8.40 5.65 5.59
N ILE A 94 -8.39 5.84 6.91
CA ILE A 94 -8.04 4.78 7.88
C ILE A 94 -9.08 3.65 7.80
N GLU A 95 -10.36 4.00 7.77
CA GLU A 95 -11.46 3.05 7.62
C GLU A 95 -11.40 2.30 6.30
N ALA A 96 -11.02 2.97 5.19
CA ALA A 96 -10.85 2.31 3.89
C ALA A 96 -9.76 1.23 3.94
N ILE A 97 -8.61 1.51 4.56
CA ILE A 97 -7.55 0.51 4.77
C ILE A 97 -8.06 -0.63 5.65
N LYS A 98 -8.67 -0.32 6.81
CA LYS A 98 -9.22 -1.33 7.73
C LYS A 98 -10.29 -2.21 7.05
N ALA A 99 -11.16 -1.61 6.24
CA ALA A 99 -12.21 -2.33 5.50
C ALA A 99 -11.59 -3.29 4.47
N PHE A 100 -10.55 -2.86 3.75
CA PHE A 100 -9.82 -3.73 2.84
C PHE A 100 -9.18 -4.93 3.57
N LEU A 101 -8.48 -4.69 4.69
CA LEU A 101 -7.87 -5.76 5.48
C LEU A 101 -8.91 -6.78 5.94
N LYS A 102 -10.01 -6.31 6.55
CA LYS A 102 -11.13 -7.14 6.99
C LYS A 102 -11.75 -7.92 5.82
N LYS A 103 -11.90 -7.29 4.66
CA LYS A 103 -12.42 -7.96 3.46
C LYS A 103 -11.52 -9.12 3.06
N CYS A 104 -10.21 -8.90 2.90
CA CYS A 104 -9.26 -9.97 2.60
C CYS A 104 -9.34 -11.11 3.62
N TRP A 105 -9.44 -10.77 4.91
CA TRP A 105 -9.52 -11.76 5.97
C TRP A 105 -10.79 -12.60 5.93
N SER A 106 -11.92 -12.01 5.54
CA SER A 106 -13.20 -12.70 5.38
C SER A 106 -13.26 -13.63 4.16
N VAL A 107 -12.48 -13.33 3.10
CA VAL A 107 -12.41 -14.17 1.89
C VAL A 107 -11.48 -15.39 2.09
N ASP A 108 -10.65 -15.35 3.13
CA ASP A 108 -9.62 -16.34 3.43
C ASP A 108 -8.73 -16.61 2.22
N ILE A 109 -8.02 -15.56 1.80
CA ILE A 109 -7.15 -15.59 0.63
C ILE A 109 -5.89 -16.42 0.96
N SER A 110 -5.62 -17.43 0.15
CA SER A 110 -4.44 -18.29 0.31
C SER A 110 -3.15 -17.59 -0.12
N THR A 111 -2.01 -18.11 0.34
CA THR A 111 -0.67 -17.60 -0.03
C THR A 111 -0.46 -17.55 -1.55
N LYS A 112 -0.97 -18.55 -2.28
CA LYS A 112 -0.83 -18.64 -3.74
C LYS A 112 -1.71 -17.62 -4.46
N GLU A 113 -2.94 -17.40 -3.97
CA GLU A 113 -3.81 -16.34 -4.48
C GLU A 113 -3.23 -14.94 -4.23
N TYR A 114 -2.67 -14.70 -3.03
CA TYR A 114 -1.95 -13.46 -2.75
C TYR A 114 -0.78 -13.22 -3.72
N ALA A 115 -0.04 -14.26 -4.11
CA ALA A 115 1.04 -14.12 -5.08
C ALA A 115 0.52 -13.65 -6.45
N TYR A 116 -0.59 -14.22 -6.94
CA TYR A 116 -1.20 -13.78 -8.19
C TYR A 116 -1.80 -12.38 -8.11
N LEU A 117 -2.47 -12.04 -7.00
CA LEU A 117 -3.00 -10.69 -6.77
C LEU A 117 -1.88 -9.65 -6.72
N LYS A 118 -0.73 -9.97 -6.09
CA LYS A 118 0.46 -9.10 -6.13
C LYS A 118 0.98 -8.92 -7.55
N GLY A 119 1.02 -9.97 -8.36
CA GLY A 119 1.37 -9.86 -9.78
C GLY A 119 0.40 -8.96 -10.55
N ALA A 120 -0.91 -9.12 -10.32
CA ALA A 120 -1.96 -8.32 -10.96
C ALA A 120 -1.89 -6.82 -10.59
N VAL A 121 -1.43 -6.49 -9.37
CA VAL A 121 -1.19 -5.11 -8.92
C VAL A 121 0.13 -4.56 -9.45
N LEU A 122 1.20 -5.37 -9.39
CA LEU A 122 2.55 -4.96 -9.80
C LEU A 122 2.60 -4.57 -11.27
N PHE A 123 2.01 -5.39 -12.14
CA PHE A 123 2.04 -5.16 -13.58
C PHE A 123 0.89 -4.24 -13.99
N ASN A 124 1.04 -2.94 -13.74
CA ASN A 124 0.06 -1.93 -14.11
C ASN A 124 0.36 -1.32 -15.50
N PRO A 125 -0.40 -1.66 -16.56
CA PRO A 125 -0.23 -1.11 -17.89
C PRO A 125 -0.85 0.29 -18.05
N ASP A 126 -1.59 0.78 -17.06
CA ASP A 126 -2.32 2.05 -17.15
C ASP A 126 -1.40 3.27 -16.87
N LEU A 127 -0.09 3.03 -16.70
CA LEU A 127 0.90 4.08 -16.46
C LEU A 127 1.33 4.73 -17.78
N GLU A 128 1.36 6.06 -17.79
CA GLU A 128 1.86 6.82 -18.93
C GLU A 128 3.39 6.71 -19.03
N GLY A 129 3.91 6.61 -20.25
CA GLY A 129 5.36 6.59 -20.51
C GLY A 129 6.04 5.21 -20.48
N LEU A 130 5.29 4.13 -20.27
CA LEU A 130 5.83 2.76 -20.31
C LEU A 130 6.41 2.41 -21.68
N ARG A 131 7.64 1.90 -21.70
CA ARG A 131 8.29 1.42 -22.93
C ARG A 131 7.79 0.03 -23.33
N CYS A 132 7.57 -0.84 -22.36
CA CYS A 132 7.18 -2.24 -22.57
C CYS A 132 5.69 -2.49 -22.29
N LEU A 133 4.80 -1.57 -22.72
CA LEU A 133 3.35 -1.63 -22.46
C LEU A 133 2.72 -3.00 -22.77
N HIS A 134 2.94 -3.55 -23.97
CA HIS A 134 2.34 -4.83 -24.37
C HIS A 134 2.82 -6.02 -23.55
N TYR A 135 4.09 -5.98 -23.12
CA TYR A 135 4.65 -7.03 -22.27
C TYR A 135 4.03 -6.97 -20.87
N ILE A 136 3.98 -5.78 -20.26
CA ILE A 136 3.36 -5.54 -18.95
C ILE A 136 1.87 -5.92 -18.98
N GLN A 137 1.13 -5.56 -20.04
CA GLN A 137 -0.25 -6.00 -20.25
C GLN A 137 -0.39 -7.52 -20.27
N SER A 138 0.54 -8.21 -20.93
CA SER A 138 0.53 -9.67 -21.02
C SER A 138 0.80 -10.31 -19.64
N LEU A 139 1.78 -9.80 -18.89
CA LEU A 139 2.06 -10.25 -17.52
C LEU A 139 0.86 -10.03 -16.58
N ARG A 140 0.16 -8.90 -16.71
CA ARG A 140 -1.08 -8.65 -15.94
C ARG A 140 -2.16 -9.66 -16.29
N ARG A 141 -2.34 -9.99 -17.58
CA ARG A 141 -3.32 -11.01 -18.02
C ARG A 141 -2.94 -12.39 -17.48
N GLU A 142 -1.69 -12.79 -17.57
CA GLU A 142 -1.19 -14.07 -17.04
C GLU A 142 -1.43 -14.19 -15.53
N ALA A 143 -1.21 -13.13 -14.76
CA ALA A 143 -1.50 -13.13 -13.33
C ALA A 143 -2.99 -13.39 -13.03
N HIS A 144 -3.90 -12.74 -13.78
CA HIS A 144 -5.35 -12.97 -13.64
C HIS A 144 -5.77 -14.36 -14.10
N GLN A 145 -5.19 -14.84 -15.20
CA GLN A 145 -5.47 -16.17 -15.73
C GLN A 145 -5.03 -17.25 -14.73
N ALA A 146 -3.80 -17.17 -14.23
CA ALA A 146 -3.28 -18.10 -13.25
C ALA A 146 -4.09 -18.10 -11.95
N LEU A 147 -4.58 -16.93 -11.52
CA LEU A 147 -5.51 -16.82 -10.38
C LEU A 147 -6.83 -17.57 -10.67
N ASN A 148 -7.44 -17.34 -11.83
CA ASN A 148 -8.71 -17.96 -12.20
C ASN A 148 -8.57 -19.49 -12.33
N GLU A 149 -7.50 -19.97 -12.96
CA GLU A 149 -7.19 -21.40 -13.09
C GLU A 149 -6.99 -22.04 -11.71
N HIS A 150 -6.24 -21.37 -10.83
CA HIS A 150 -6.02 -21.86 -9.47
C HIS A 150 -7.32 -21.95 -8.66
N VAL A 151 -8.17 -20.91 -8.74
CA VAL A 151 -9.49 -20.90 -8.09
C VAL A 151 -10.36 -22.04 -8.61
N ARG A 152 -10.42 -22.24 -9.93
CA ARG A 152 -11.19 -23.35 -10.53
C ARG A 152 -10.67 -24.73 -10.11
N LEU A 153 -9.37 -24.87 -9.89
CA LEU A 153 -8.76 -26.13 -9.50
C LEU A 153 -9.04 -26.47 -8.02
N ILE A 154 -8.85 -25.49 -7.12
CA ILE A 154 -8.88 -25.69 -5.66
C ILE A 154 -10.28 -25.46 -5.07
N HIS A 155 -11.03 -24.47 -5.58
CA HIS A 155 -12.32 -24.04 -5.05
C HIS A 155 -13.44 -24.32 -6.05
N ARG A 156 -13.55 -25.58 -6.49
CA ARG A 156 -14.49 -26.04 -7.54
C ARG A 156 -15.95 -25.67 -7.24
N ASP A 157 -16.33 -25.72 -5.96
CA ASP A 157 -17.70 -25.47 -5.52
C ASP A 157 -18.00 -23.98 -5.27
N ASP A 158 -16.99 -23.11 -5.17
CA ASP A 158 -17.18 -21.65 -5.04
C ASP A 158 -16.93 -20.95 -6.38
N THR A 159 -17.93 -21.04 -7.27
CA THR A 159 -17.92 -20.39 -8.58
C THR A 159 -17.79 -18.86 -8.52
N THR A 160 -18.04 -18.26 -7.35
CA THR A 160 -17.97 -16.82 -7.12
C THR A 160 -16.64 -16.34 -6.56
N ARG A 161 -15.73 -17.25 -6.18
CA ARG A 161 -14.47 -16.89 -5.49
C ARG A 161 -13.59 -15.94 -6.30
N PHE A 162 -13.44 -16.20 -7.60
CA PHE A 162 -12.65 -15.32 -8.47
C PHE A 162 -13.20 -13.88 -8.45
N ALA A 163 -14.51 -13.72 -8.55
CA ALA A 163 -15.15 -12.40 -8.46
C ALA A 163 -14.96 -11.77 -7.07
N LYS A 164 -15.09 -12.53 -5.97
CA LYS A 164 -14.85 -12.04 -4.60
C LYS A 164 -13.42 -11.51 -4.45
N LEU A 165 -12.42 -12.18 -5.04
CA LEU A 165 -11.02 -11.76 -5.03
C LEU A 165 -10.80 -10.47 -5.82
N LEU A 166 -11.40 -10.34 -7.01
CA LEU A 166 -11.32 -9.10 -7.80
C LEU A 166 -12.02 -7.92 -7.12
N ILE A 167 -13.13 -8.16 -6.43
CA ILE A 167 -13.82 -7.15 -5.62
C ILE A 167 -12.95 -6.71 -4.45
N ALA A 168 -12.28 -7.65 -3.76
CA ALA A 168 -11.33 -7.28 -2.70
C ALA A 168 -10.18 -6.44 -3.28
N LEU A 169 -9.64 -6.83 -4.44
CA LEU A 169 -8.54 -6.10 -5.09
C LEU A 169 -8.94 -4.69 -5.54
N SER A 170 -10.18 -4.49 -6.02
CA SER A 170 -10.64 -3.18 -6.49
C SER A 170 -10.79 -2.15 -5.37
N MET A 171 -10.98 -2.58 -4.12
CA MET A 171 -11.00 -1.70 -2.96
C MET A 171 -9.67 -0.96 -2.74
N LEU A 172 -8.54 -1.50 -3.23
CA LEU A 172 -7.24 -0.82 -3.18
C LEU A 172 -7.25 0.53 -3.90
N ARG A 173 -8.16 0.75 -4.86
CA ARG A 173 -8.29 2.02 -5.58
C ARG A 173 -8.72 3.19 -4.69
N ALA A 174 -9.35 2.90 -3.55
CA ALA A 174 -9.74 3.91 -2.56
C ALA A 174 -8.59 4.29 -1.62
N ILE A 175 -7.44 3.59 -1.68
CA ILE A 175 -6.33 3.77 -0.74
C ILE A 175 -5.24 4.61 -1.40
N SER A 176 -5.01 5.80 -0.84
CA SER A 176 -4.05 6.77 -1.35
C SER A 176 -2.61 6.48 -0.87
N PRO A 177 -1.59 6.45 -1.74
CA PRO A 177 -0.20 6.23 -1.32
C PRO A 177 0.32 7.26 -0.28
N PRO A 178 0.03 8.58 -0.40
CA PRO A 178 0.33 9.55 0.65
C PRO A 178 -0.25 9.20 2.03
N VAL A 179 -1.47 8.67 2.10
CA VAL A 179 -2.11 8.23 3.35
C VAL A 179 -1.33 7.08 3.96
N VAL A 180 -0.98 6.08 3.14
CA VAL A 180 -0.16 4.93 3.58
C VAL A 180 1.21 5.39 4.08
N ALA A 181 1.86 6.31 3.37
CA ALA A 181 3.14 6.90 3.78
C ALA A 181 3.02 7.61 5.14
N GLN A 182 2.00 8.44 5.29
CA GLN A 182 1.76 9.20 6.50
C GLN A 182 1.44 8.31 7.71
N LEU A 183 0.63 7.27 7.50
CA LEU A 183 0.17 6.40 8.56
C LEU A 183 1.27 5.45 9.07
N PHE A 184 2.03 4.85 8.16
CA PHE A 184 2.95 3.76 8.51
C PHE A 184 4.43 4.15 8.53
N PHE A 185 4.83 5.18 7.77
CA PHE A 185 6.24 5.51 7.57
C PHE A 185 6.64 6.86 8.12
N ARG A 186 5.77 7.88 8.11
CA ARG A 186 6.09 9.19 8.71
C ARG A 186 6.56 9.12 10.17
N PRO A 187 6.02 8.23 11.04
CA PRO A 187 6.56 8.04 12.40
C PRO A 187 7.98 7.45 12.45
N VAL A 188 8.46 6.85 11.36
CA VAL A 188 9.75 6.15 11.27
C VAL A 188 10.79 6.98 10.52
N ILE A 189 10.43 7.52 9.36
CA ILE A 189 11.34 8.24 8.45
C ILE A 189 11.15 9.77 8.49
N GLY A 190 10.23 10.28 9.30
CA GLY A 190 9.98 11.71 9.42
C GLY A 190 9.47 12.32 8.12
N THR A 191 10.15 13.37 7.65
CA THR A 191 9.79 14.11 6.42
C THR A 191 10.47 13.57 5.16
N VAL A 192 11.25 12.49 5.26
CA VAL A 192 11.90 11.86 4.11
C VAL A 192 10.87 11.28 3.15
N ASN A 193 11.08 11.47 1.85
CA ASN A 193 10.21 10.91 0.83
C ASN A 193 10.35 9.38 0.81
N ILE A 194 9.24 8.67 1.05
CA ILE A 194 9.23 7.20 1.01
C ILE A 194 9.72 6.66 -0.34
N GLU A 195 9.47 7.34 -1.45
CA GLU A 195 9.93 6.89 -2.76
C GLU A 195 11.45 6.88 -2.88
N GLU A 196 12.15 7.81 -2.25
CA GLU A 196 13.63 7.82 -2.21
C GLU A 196 14.15 6.63 -1.42
N VAL A 197 13.55 6.38 -0.25
CA VAL A 197 13.87 5.20 0.59
C VAL A 197 13.58 3.91 -0.15
N LEU A 198 12.47 3.81 -0.89
CA LEU A 198 12.14 2.64 -1.69
C LEU A 198 13.20 2.35 -2.75
N MET A 199 13.69 3.38 -3.43
CA MET A 199 14.73 3.22 -4.45
C MET A 199 16.07 2.83 -3.85
N GLU A 200 16.44 3.44 -2.73
CA GLU A 200 17.63 3.03 -1.98
C GLU A 200 17.52 1.57 -1.53
N MET A 201 16.36 1.13 -1.02
CA MET A 201 16.17 -0.26 -0.61
C MET A 201 16.16 -1.26 -1.77
N PHE A 202 15.70 -0.84 -2.96
CA PHE A 202 15.57 -1.72 -4.11
C PHE A 202 16.89 -1.88 -4.88
N TYR A 203 17.56 -0.77 -5.16
CA TYR A 203 18.80 -0.68 -5.94
C TYR A 203 20.07 -0.55 -5.09
N GLY A 204 19.94 -0.15 -3.82
CA GLY A 204 21.04 -0.14 -2.87
C GLY A 204 21.62 -1.54 -2.67
N LYS A 205 22.92 -1.56 -2.44
CA LYS A 205 23.73 -2.77 -2.26
C LYS A 205 23.50 -3.39 -0.90
#